data_AF-A0A085VZG6-F1
#
_entry.id   AF-A0A085VZG6-F1
#
_cell.length_a   1.000
_cell.length_b   1.000
_cell.length_c   1.000
_cell.angle_alpha   90.00
_cell.angle_beta   90.00
_cell.angle_gamma   90.00
#
_symmetry.space_group_name_H-M   'P 1'
#
loop_
_entity.id
_entity.type
_entity.pdbx_description
1 polymer ?
#
loop_
_entity_poly.entity_id
_entity_poly.type
_entity_poly.pdbx_seq_one_letter_code
_entity_poly.pdbx_strand_id
1 'polypeptide(L)'
;MLSVSALLVLGAGCATTGNERRTLLERASAEIAYEQPSRIVMDAAKGVLRDHGYVLAPSRGKNALRTQWKIDGDLETTARWSKVLIVGQYRSDGRFIVRAEQVVWATGGRTAAHPSIANGDAGKRGSDSATNYVPGEAYSPAKPVFSRALDLEWEILQRVEPRFANEVEKQVDIYLSGPHS
;
A
#
# COMPACT_ATOMS: atom_id res chain seq x y z
N MET A 1 43.86 34.79 -26.21
CA MET A 1 43.70 34.48 -24.78
C MET A 1 42.23 34.15 -24.52
N LEU A 2 42.01 32.93 -24.04
CA LEU A 2 40.88 32.40 -23.27
C LEU A 2 39.45 32.44 -23.86
N SER A 3 39.11 31.30 -24.45
CA SER A 3 37.76 30.78 -24.67
C SER A 3 37.06 30.55 -23.32
N VAL A 4 35.87 31.10 -23.12
CA VAL A 4 35.02 30.83 -21.95
C VAL A 4 34.03 29.74 -22.33
N SER A 5 34.37 28.51 -21.99
CA SER A 5 33.44 27.38 -22.05
C SER A 5 32.36 27.56 -20.99
N ALA A 6 31.13 27.85 -21.42
CA ALA A 6 29.95 27.80 -20.58
C ALA A 6 29.65 26.33 -20.23
N LEU A 7 30.02 25.93 -19.02
CA LEU A 7 29.73 24.61 -18.47
C LEU A 7 28.25 24.57 -18.07
N LEU A 8 27.43 23.98 -18.94
CA LEU A 8 26.04 23.63 -18.67
C LEU A 8 26.03 22.45 -17.67
N VAL A 9 25.85 22.73 -16.40
CA VAL A 9 25.52 21.72 -15.39
C VAL A 9 24.23 22.16 -14.74
N LEU A 10 23.13 21.46 -15.03
CA LEU A 10 21.89 21.38 -14.23
C LEU A 10 20.99 20.35 -14.91
N GLY A 11 21.28 19.07 -14.67
CA GLY A 11 20.58 17.96 -15.28
C GLY A 11 20.75 16.67 -14.50
N ALA A 12 20.46 16.67 -13.20
CA ALA A 12 20.22 15.47 -12.39
C ALA A 12 19.69 15.86 -11.00
N GLY A 13 18.37 16.07 -10.87
CA GLY A 13 17.80 16.42 -9.55
C GLY A 13 16.30 16.16 -9.37
N CYS A 14 15.62 15.43 -10.26
CA CYS A 14 14.15 15.34 -10.23
C CYS A 14 13.56 13.93 -10.02
N ALA A 15 14.31 12.94 -9.54
CA ALA A 15 13.77 11.58 -9.39
C ALA A 15 13.85 10.97 -7.98
N THR A 16 14.69 11.48 -7.08
CA THR A 16 14.92 10.87 -5.76
C THR A 16 14.12 11.55 -4.64
N THR A 17 14.04 12.88 -4.63
CA THR A 17 13.44 13.65 -3.53
C THR A 17 11.93 13.45 -3.38
N GLY A 18 11.20 13.26 -4.49
CA GLY A 18 9.76 13.03 -4.45
C GLY A 18 9.36 11.70 -3.78
N ASN A 19 10.17 10.66 -3.98
CA ASN A 19 9.95 9.35 -3.38
C ASN A 19 10.34 9.34 -1.89
N GLU A 20 11.39 10.08 -1.54
CA GLU A 20 11.84 10.24 -0.16
C GLU A 20 10.84 11.04 0.68
N ARG A 21 10.37 12.18 0.18
CA ARG A 21 9.31 12.99 0.82
C ARG A 21 8.08 12.14 1.14
N ARG A 22 7.58 11.40 0.14
CA ARG A 22 6.43 10.53 0.31
C ARG A 22 6.66 9.46 1.36
N THR A 23 7.83 8.81 1.33
CA THR A 23 8.21 7.80 2.32
C THR A 23 8.23 8.35 3.75
N LEU A 24 8.71 9.59 3.94
CA LEU A 24 8.75 10.23 5.25
C LEU A 24 7.34 10.54 5.79
N LEU A 25 6.44 11.04 4.94
CA LEU A 25 5.05 11.30 5.31
C LEU A 25 4.30 10.02 5.69
N GLU A 26 4.45 8.99 4.86
CA GLU A 26 3.88 7.66 5.09
C GLU A 26 4.41 7.01 6.39
N ARG A 27 5.69 7.22 6.72
CA ARG A 27 6.23 6.77 8.02
C ARG A 27 5.72 7.61 9.18
N ALA A 28 5.55 8.91 9.00
CA ALA A 28 5.00 9.77 10.04
C ALA A 28 3.56 9.34 10.40
N SER A 29 2.72 9.00 9.41
CA SER A 29 1.35 8.55 9.69
C SER A 29 1.27 7.29 10.54
N ALA A 30 2.28 6.43 10.47
CA ALA A 30 2.31 5.19 11.23
C ALA A 30 2.34 5.38 12.75
N GLU A 31 2.78 6.55 13.23
CA GLU A 31 2.99 6.86 14.65
C GLU A 31 1.89 7.75 15.24
N ILE A 32 0.92 8.18 14.43
CA ILE A 32 -0.08 9.17 14.84
C ILE A 32 -1.16 8.54 15.70
N ALA A 33 -1.44 9.20 16.82
CA ALA A 33 -2.62 8.98 17.62
C ALA A 33 -3.58 10.17 17.44
N TYR A 34 -4.78 9.87 16.97
CA TYR A 34 -5.83 10.83 16.67
C TYR A 34 -6.45 11.40 17.95
N GLU A 35 -6.75 12.69 17.92
CA GLU A 35 -7.55 13.35 18.97
C GLU A 35 -9.05 13.14 18.74
N GLN A 36 -9.44 12.87 17.50
CA GLN A 36 -10.84 12.67 17.12
C GLN A 36 -11.42 11.36 17.65
N PRO A 37 -12.74 11.31 17.95
CA PRO A 37 -13.42 10.08 18.35
C PRO A 37 -13.27 8.97 17.29
N SER A 38 -13.13 7.72 17.73
CA SER A 38 -12.91 6.57 16.84
C SER A 38 -13.91 6.48 15.69
N ARG A 39 -15.17 6.85 15.92
CA ARG A 39 -16.21 6.87 14.88
C ARG A 39 -15.85 7.78 13.71
N ILE A 40 -15.37 9.00 13.99
CA ILE A 40 -14.99 9.97 12.95
C ILE A 40 -13.81 9.44 12.15
N VAL A 41 -12.79 8.93 12.85
CA VAL A 41 -11.59 8.36 12.22
C VAL A 41 -11.95 7.16 11.33
N MET A 42 -12.77 6.24 11.83
CA MET A 42 -13.18 5.07 11.05
C MET A 42 -14.13 5.42 9.90
N ASP A 43 -14.96 6.46 10.01
CA ASP A 43 -15.79 6.93 8.90
C ASP A 43 -14.94 7.60 7.80
N ALA A 44 -13.90 8.36 8.17
CA ALA A 44 -12.91 8.87 7.21
C ALA A 44 -12.17 7.72 6.49
N ALA A 45 -11.77 6.68 7.23
CA ALA A 45 -11.15 5.48 6.65
C ALA A 45 -12.06 4.74 5.66
N LYS A 46 -13.37 4.69 5.91
CA LYS A 46 -14.34 4.17 4.91
C LYS A 46 -14.35 5.03 3.65
N GLY A 47 -14.27 6.36 3.80
CA GLY A 47 -14.19 7.30 2.68
C GLY A 47 -12.95 7.02 1.82
N VAL A 48 -11.78 6.93 2.45
CA VAL A 48 -10.51 6.63 1.77
C VAL A 48 -10.59 5.28 1.02
N LEU A 49 -11.08 4.22 1.66
CA LEU A 49 -11.24 2.92 0.99
C LEU A 49 -12.15 2.99 -0.24
N ARG A 50 -13.24 3.76 -0.18
CA ARG A 50 -14.17 3.93 -1.31
C ARG A 50 -13.55 4.74 -2.44
N ASP A 51 -12.80 5.79 -2.12
CA ASP A 51 -12.10 6.62 -3.10
C ASP A 51 -11.06 5.79 -3.88
N HIS A 52 -10.47 4.77 -3.24
CA HIS A 52 -9.57 3.80 -3.87
C HIS A 52 -10.27 2.65 -4.61
N GLY A 53 -11.61 2.68 -4.70
CA GLY A 53 -12.42 1.69 -5.40
C GLY A 53 -12.60 0.36 -4.64
N TYR A 54 -12.33 0.32 -3.33
CA TYR A 54 -12.59 -0.88 -2.54
C TYR A 54 -14.07 -1.00 -2.14
N VAL A 55 -14.59 -2.21 -2.24
CA VAL A 55 -15.91 -2.57 -1.71
C VAL A 55 -15.75 -3.08 -0.27
N LEU A 56 -16.49 -2.48 0.66
CA LEU A 56 -16.47 -2.90 2.06
C LEU A 56 -17.18 -4.25 2.23
N ALA A 57 -16.51 -5.18 2.92
CA ALA A 57 -17.08 -6.43 3.37
C ALA A 57 -17.69 -6.27 4.77
N PRO A 58 -18.67 -7.10 5.16
CA PRO A 58 -19.14 -7.15 6.54
C PRO A 58 -17.98 -7.38 7.51
N SER A 59 -17.91 -6.53 8.54
CA SER A 59 -16.94 -6.61 9.62
C SER A 59 -17.67 -6.81 10.96
N ARG A 60 -17.11 -7.68 11.81
CA ARG A 60 -17.67 -7.95 13.14
C ARG A 60 -17.12 -7.01 14.22
N GLY A 61 -15.98 -6.35 13.97
CA GLY A 61 -15.35 -5.45 14.92
C GLY A 61 -15.86 -4.01 14.77
N LYS A 62 -16.21 -3.37 15.89
CA LYS A 62 -16.70 -1.97 15.91
C LYS A 62 -15.70 -0.98 15.29
N ASN A 63 -14.40 -1.24 15.41
CA ASN A 63 -13.31 -0.44 14.86
C ASN A 63 -12.48 -1.23 13.84
N ALA A 64 -13.13 -2.08 13.03
CA ALA A 64 -12.45 -2.82 11.98
C ALA A 64 -13.19 -2.67 10.66
N LEU A 65 -12.46 -2.32 9.59
CA LEU A 65 -12.97 -2.29 8.22
C LEU A 65 -12.23 -3.34 7.42
N ARG A 66 -12.98 -4.18 6.73
CA ARG A 66 -12.44 -5.18 5.82
C ARG A 66 -13.04 -4.95 4.46
N THR A 67 -12.26 -5.16 3.42
CA THR A 67 -12.71 -5.05 2.03
C THR A 67 -12.94 -6.44 1.41
N GLN A 68 -13.69 -6.49 0.32
CA GLN A 68 -13.65 -7.62 -0.60
C GLN A 68 -12.33 -7.57 -1.40
N TRP A 69 -12.03 -8.63 -2.15
CA TRP A 69 -10.93 -8.57 -3.11
C TRP A 69 -11.28 -7.58 -4.21
N LYS A 70 -10.41 -6.60 -4.41
CA LYS A 70 -10.41 -5.71 -5.56
C LYS A 70 -9.48 -6.29 -6.62
N ILE A 71 -9.94 -6.34 -7.86
CA ILE A 71 -9.17 -6.84 -9.01
C ILE A 71 -8.89 -5.65 -9.92
N ASP A 72 -7.62 -5.34 -10.11
CA ASP A 72 -7.14 -4.34 -11.07
C ASP A 72 -6.43 -5.06 -12.23
N GLY A 73 -6.69 -4.64 -13.47
CA GLY A 73 -6.09 -5.26 -14.68
C GLY A 73 -6.99 -6.30 -15.34
N ASP A 74 -6.38 -7.21 -16.09
CA ASP A 74 -7.07 -8.18 -16.94
C ASP A 74 -6.67 -9.61 -16.57
N LEU A 75 -7.67 -10.44 -16.27
CA LEU A 75 -7.48 -11.83 -15.85
C LEU A 75 -6.82 -12.70 -16.93
N GLU A 76 -6.96 -12.33 -18.21
CA GLU A 76 -6.35 -13.08 -19.31
C GLU A 76 -4.85 -12.82 -19.46
N THR A 77 -4.36 -11.65 -19.02
CA THR A 77 -2.97 -11.20 -19.23
C THR A 77 -2.19 -11.00 -17.93
N THR A 78 -2.62 -10.10 -17.07
CA THR A 78 -2.09 -9.92 -15.70
C THR A 78 -3.15 -9.19 -14.88
N ALA A 79 -3.53 -9.78 -13.76
CA ALA A 79 -4.42 -9.14 -12.80
C ALA A 79 -3.73 -8.98 -11.45
N ARG A 80 -4.00 -7.85 -10.80
CA ARG A 80 -3.59 -7.56 -9.43
C ARG A 80 -4.81 -7.61 -8.53
N TRP A 81 -4.80 -8.58 -7.65
CA TRP A 81 -5.74 -8.74 -6.56
C TRP A 81 -5.23 -7.97 -5.35
N SER A 82 -6.09 -7.20 -4.72
CA SER A 82 -5.76 -6.51 -3.48
C SER A 82 -6.92 -6.55 -2.50
N LYS A 83 -6.58 -6.63 -1.22
CA LYS A 83 -7.54 -6.54 -0.13
C LYS A 83 -6.90 -5.80 1.02
N VAL A 84 -7.68 -4.93 1.63
CA VAL A 84 -7.28 -4.10 2.77
C VAL A 84 -8.08 -4.45 4.02
N LEU A 85 -7.39 -4.47 5.16
CA LEU A 85 -7.91 -4.49 6.51
C LEU A 85 -7.44 -3.21 7.23
N ILE A 86 -8.38 -2.44 7.76
CA ILE A 86 -8.07 -1.29 8.61
C ILE A 86 -8.58 -1.59 10.02
N VAL A 87 -7.69 -1.51 11.01
CA VAL A 87 -8.01 -1.74 12.42
C VAL A 87 -7.70 -0.49 13.22
N GLY A 88 -8.68 -0.03 13.98
CA GLY A 88 -8.54 1.05 14.94
C GLY A 88 -8.42 0.51 16.36
N GLN A 89 -7.48 1.04 17.13
CA GLN A 89 -7.16 0.59 18.49
C GLN A 89 -6.99 1.80 19.43
N TYR A 90 -7.31 1.63 20.70
CA TYR A 90 -6.98 2.61 21.72
C TYR A 90 -5.62 2.26 22.33
N ARG A 91 -4.74 3.26 22.47
CA ARG A 91 -3.50 3.15 23.25
C ARG A 91 -3.81 3.20 24.74
N SER A 92 -2.82 2.86 25.56
CA SER A 92 -2.92 2.94 27.02
C SER A 92 -3.21 4.36 27.55
N ASP A 93 -2.87 5.39 26.77
CA ASP A 93 -3.14 6.81 27.07
C ASP A 93 -4.54 7.27 26.62
N GLY A 94 -5.38 6.36 26.10
CA GLY A 94 -6.74 6.66 25.67
C GLY A 94 -6.85 7.27 24.26
N ARG A 95 -5.73 7.56 23.59
CA ARG A 95 -5.76 8.08 22.21
C ARG A 95 -6.01 6.95 21.21
N PHE A 96 -6.71 7.28 20.12
CA PHE A 96 -7.06 6.31 19.09
C PHE A 96 -5.97 6.25 18.02
N ILE A 97 -5.59 5.07 17.57
CA ILE A 97 -4.66 4.85 16.46
C ILE A 97 -5.35 4.01 15.38
N VAL A 98 -4.88 4.15 14.14
CA VAL A 98 -5.35 3.34 13.01
C VAL A 98 -4.17 2.68 12.35
N ARG A 99 -4.35 1.41 11.99
CA ARG A 99 -3.40 0.64 11.21
C ARG A 99 -4.09 0.04 9.98
N ALA A 100 -3.53 0.26 8.81
CA ALA A 100 -3.98 -0.32 7.55
C ALA A 100 -3.01 -1.40 7.09
N GLU A 101 -3.54 -2.58 6.78
CA GLU A 101 -2.79 -3.71 6.25
C GLU A 101 -3.38 -4.10 4.89
N GLN A 102 -2.51 -4.30 3.91
CA GLN A 102 -2.87 -4.72 2.57
C GLN A 102 -2.26 -6.09 2.26
N VAL A 103 -3.08 -6.92 1.64
CA VAL A 103 -2.67 -8.15 0.99
C VAL A 103 -2.77 -7.93 -0.50
N VAL A 104 -1.66 -8.16 -1.21
CA VAL A 104 -1.59 -8.06 -2.67
C VAL A 104 -1.19 -9.40 -3.24
N TRP A 105 -1.84 -9.79 -4.32
CA TRP A 105 -1.53 -10.98 -5.09
C TRP A 105 -1.62 -10.63 -6.57
N ALA A 106 -0.60 -10.95 -7.37
CA ALA A 106 -0.65 -10.83 -8.83
C ALA A 106 -0.79 -12.20 -9.48
N THR A 107 -1.67 -12.30 -10.46
CA THR A 107 -1.80 -13.49 -11.32
C THR A 107 -1.28 -13.15 -12.70
N GLY A 108 -0.33 -13.95 -13.19
CA GLY A 108 0.02 -13.96 -14.61
C GLY A 108 -1.09 -14.65 -15.40
N GLY A 109 -1.38 -14.11 -16.58
CA GLY A 109 -2.42 -14.58 -17.50
C GLY A 109 -2.23 -16.02 -17.92
N ARG A 110 -3.22 -16.56 -18.64
CA ARG A 110 -3.25 -17.95 -19.10
C ARG A 110 -2.14 -18.17 -20.12
N THR A 111 -0.91 -18.45 -19.68
CA THR A 111 0.05 -19.13 -20.54
C THR A 111 -0.50 -20.53 -20.74
N ALA A 112 -1.06 -20.79 -21.92
CA ALA A 112 -1.39 -22.14 -22.34
C ALA A 112 -0.18 -23.02 -22.02
N ALA A 113 -0.38 -24.05 -21.20
CA ALA A 113 0.65 -25.04 -20.94
C ALA A 113 1.14 -25.51 -22.31
N HIS A 114 2.39 -25.17 -22.64
CA HIS A 114 2.93 -25.50 -23.95
C HIS A 114 2.83 -27.02 -24.14
N PRO A 115 2.33 -27.54 -25.27
CA PRO A 115 2.11 -28.98 -25.46
C PRO A 115 3.38 -29.84 -25.34
N SER A 116 4.57 -29.25 -25.26
CA SER A 116 5.82 -29.96 -25.03
C SER A 116 6.06 -30.39 -23.57
N ILE A 117 5.21 -30.00 -22.61
CA ILE A 117 5.31 -30.45 -21.20
C ILE A 117 4.44 -31.72 -20.95
N ALA A 118 4.08 -32.44 -22.01
CA ALA A 118 3.37 -33.72 -21.88
C ALA A 118 4.29 -34.93 -21.62
N ASN A 119 5.62 -34.77 -21.72
CA ASN A 119 6.58 -35.88 -21.53
C ASN A 119 7.72 -35.48 -20.60
N GLY A 120 7.48 -35.50 -19.30
CA GLY A 120 8.53 -35.40 -18.27
C GLY A 120 8.11 -34.59 -17.05
N ASP A 121 7.86 -35.29 -15.93
CA ASP A 121 7.76 -34.73 -14.57
C ASP A 121 6.55 -33.87 -14.20
N ALA A 122 5.36 -34.19 -14.71
CA ALA A 122 4.10 -33.73 -14.12
C ALA A 122 3.77 -34.39 -12.74
N GLY A 123 4.67 -35.23 -12.20
CA GLY A 123 4.40 -36.07 -11.02
C GLY A 123 5.30 -35.86 -9.80
N LYS A 124 6.25 -34.91 -9.79
CA LYS A 124 7.17 -34.69 -8.66
C LYS A 124 7.39 -33.21 -8.33
N ARG A 125 6.36 -32.57 -7.76
CA ARG A 125 6.53 -31.46 -6.81
C ARG A 125 5.60 -31.68 -5.62
N GLY A 126 5.91 -32.72 -4.85
CA GLY A 126 5.38 -32.91 -3.52
C GLY A 126 6.34 -32.32 -2.48
N SER A 127 5.74 -31.66 -1.49
CA SER A 127 6.27 -31.29 -0.17
C SER A 127 7.07 -29.98 -0.03
N ASP A 128 6.55 -29.14 0.89
CA ASP A 128 7.21 -28.04 1.62
C ASP A 128 6.90 -26.58 1.24
N SER A 129 5.82 -26.34 0.51
CA SER A 129 5.14 -25.04 0.61
C SER A 129 3.64 -25.25 0.48
N ALA A 130 2.97 -25.39 1.62
CA ALA A 130 1.53 -25.23 1.78
C ALA A 130 1.15 -23.80 1.33
N THR A 131 1.07 -23.62 0.02
CA THR A 131 0.45 -22.48 -0.61
C THR A 131 -1.03 -22.71 -0.48
N ASN A 132 -1.70 -21.77 0.21
CA ASN A 132 -3.14 -21.79 0.41
C ASN A 132 -3.84 -21.78 -0.96
N TYR A 133 -4.09 -22.97 -1.48
CA TYR A 133 -4.93 -23.20 -2.64
C TYR A 133 -6.36 -22.82 -2.24
N VAL A 134 -6.92 -21.79 -2.88
CA VAL A 134 -8.34 -21.46 -2.78
C VAL A 134 -9.06 -22.31 -3.85
N PRO A 135 -9.94 -23.25 -3.48
CA PRO A 135 -10.64 -24.07 -4.46
C PRO A 135 -11.51 -23.20 -5.38
N GLY A 136 -11.24 -23.20 -6.69
CA GLY A 136 -12.05 -22.52 -7.71
C GLY A 136 -11.30 -21.61 -8.70
N GLU A 137 -10.01 -21.32 -8.51
CA GLU A 137 -9.29 -20.34 -9.34
C GLU A 137 -8.06 -20.96 -10.03
N ALA A 138 -8.04 -20.92 -11.36
CA ALA A 138 -6.99 -21.49 -12.20
C ALA A 138 -5.97 -20.42 -12.62
N TYR A 139 -5.16 -19.90 -11.70
CA TYR A 139 -4.14 -18.89 -12.03
C TYR A 139 -2.87 -19.04 -11.17
N SER A 140 -1.70 -18.84 -11.79
CA SER A 140 -0.35 -19.16 -11.28
C SER A 140 -0.06 -18.62 -9.85
N PRO A 141 0.56 -19.40 -8.94
CA PRO A 141 0.62 -19.09 -7.51
C PRO A 141 1.79 -18.16 -7.16
N ALA A 142 1.68 -16.87 -7.43
CA ALA A 142 2.51 -15.90 -6.72
C ALA A 142 2.08 -15.86 -5.24
N LYS A 143 3.03 -15.92 -4.31
CA LYS A 143 2.71 -15.86 -2.87
C LYS A 143 2.07 -14.49 -2.53
N PRO A 144 1.02 -14.45 -1.70
CA PRO A 144 0.44 -13.17 -1.27
C PRO A 144 1.48 -12.35 -0.50
N VAL A 145 1.59 -11.07 -0.83
CA VAL A 145 2.44 -10.09 -0.14
C VAL A 145 1.60 -9.34 0.87
N PHE A 146 2.00 -9.44 2.14
CA PHE A 146 1.40 -8.69 3.24
C PHE A 146 2.26 -7.47 3.53
N SER A 147 1.65 -6.29 3.59
CA SER A 147 2.34 -5.04 3.89
C SER A 147 1.44 -4.08 4.65
N ARG A 148 2.05 -3.13 5.38
CA ARG A 148 1.32 -2.00 5.96
C ARG A 148 1.07 -0.98 4.87
N ALA A 149 -0.18 -0.55 4.72
CA ALA A 149 -0.60 0.42 3.72
C ALA A 149 -0.50 1.84 4.29
N LEU A 150 0.74 2.34 4.38
CA LEU A 150 1.04 3.64 4.97
C LEU A 150 0.47 4.81 4.17
N ASP A 151 0.32 4.64 2.86
CA ASP A 151 -0.38 5.55 1.96
C ASP A 151 -1.83 5.77 2.41
N LEU A 152 -2.55 4.69 2.74
CA LEU A 152 -3.92 4.77 3.24
C LEU A 152 -3.98 5.42 4.63
N GLU A 153 -3.01 5.14 5.51
CA GLU A 153 -2.94 5.76 6.84
C GLU A 153 -2.69 7.27 6.74
N TRP A 154 -1.83 7.70 5.82
CA TRP A 154 -1.58 9.11 5.55
C TRP A 154 -2.81 9.83 4.97
N GLU A 155 -3.51 9.22 4.02
CA GLU A 155 -4.75 9.80 3.48
C GLU A 155 -5.87 9.90 4.53
N ILE A 156 -5.94 8.94 5.45
CA ILE A 156 -6.86 9.02 6.61
C ILE A 156 -6.50 10.22 7.48
N LEU A 157 -5.22 10.42 7.78
CA LEU A 157 -4.77 11.58 8.54
C LEU A 157 -5.17 12.89 7.85
N GLN A 158 -4.85 13.03 6.56
CA GLN A 158 -5.17 14.23 5.80
C GLN A 158 -6.67 14.56 5.84
N ARG A 159 -7.53 13.54 5.84
CA ARG A 159 -8.98 13.72 5.91
C ARG A 159 -9.49 14.03 7.32
N VAL A 160 -8.90 13.46 8.36
CA VAL A 160 -9.36 13.64 9.75
C VAL A 160 -8.79 14.92 10.37
N GLU A 161 -7.50 15.18 10.19
CA GLU A 161 -6.77 16.28 10.82
C GLU A 161 -5.93 17.06 9.79
N PRO A 162 -6.55 17.76 8.82
CA PRO A 162 -5.84 18.41 7.72
C PRO A 162 -4.83 19.45 8.18
N ARG A 163 -5.11 20.16 9.28
CA ARG A 163 -4.17 21.14 9.85
C ARG A 163 -2.90 20.47 10.37
N PHE A 164 -3.03 19.32 11.03
CA PHE A 164 -1.91 18.57 11.56
C PHE A 164 -1.12 17.92 10.42
N ALA A 165 -1.81 17.33 9.43
CA ALA A 165 -1.17 16.81 8.23
C ALA A 165 -0.31 17.87 7.52
N ASN A 166 -0.82 19.09 7.35
CA ASN A 166 -0.06 20.19 6.77
C ASN A 166 1.19 20.57 7.60
N GLU A 167 1.13 20.43 8.92
CA GLU A 167 2.30 20.68 9.78
C GLU A 167 3.35 19.59 9.62
N VAL A 168 2.93 18.33 9.55
CA VAL A 168 3.82 17.20 9.24
C VAL A 168 4.48 17.38 7.87
N GLU A 169 3.73 17.81 6.86
CA GLU A 169 4.27 18.14 5.53
C GLU A 169 5.36 19.20 5.60
N LYS A 170 5.13 20.31 6.31
CA LYS A 170 6.14 21.36 6.49
C LYS A 170 7.40 20.85 7.20
N GLN A 171 7.25 20.00 8.22
CA GLN A 171 8.38 19.44 8.94
C GLN A 171 9.22 18.53 8.05
N VAL A 172 8.58 17.71 7.22
CA VAL A 172 9.29 16.89 6.22
C VAL A 172 9.98 17.79 5.19
N ASP A 173 9.33 18.85 4.71
CA ASP A 173 9.93 19.79 3.76
C ASP A 173 11.16 20.50 4.34
N ILE A 174 11.08 20.94 5.61
CA ILE A 174 12.22 21.50 6.34
C ILE A 174 13.35 20.47 6.45
N TYR A 175 13.04 19.23 6.84
CA TYR A 175 14.02 18.15 6.98
C TYR A 175 14.78 17.90 5.68
N LEU A 176 14.06 17.82 4.55
CA LEU A 176 14.66 17.60 3.23
C LEU A 176 15.44 18.80 2.69
N SER A 177 15.12 20.02 3.14
CA SER A 177 15.85 21.24 2.76
C SER A 177 17.12 21.52 3.58
N GLY A 178 17.29 20.82 4.70
CA GLY A 178 18.45 20.98 5.58
C GLY A 178 19.74 20.33 5.03
N PRO A 179 20.91 20.65 5.63
CA PRO A 179 22.23 20.17 5.18
C PRO A 179 22.50 18.67 5.44
N HIS A 180 21.44 17.87 5.57
CA HIS A 180 21.50 16.42 5.80
C HIS A 180 21.26 15.61 4.50
N SER A 181 21.29 16.28 3.34
CA SER A 181 21.19 15.67 1.99
C SER A 181 22.54 15.56 1.30
#